data_AF-A0A370TER1-F1
#
_entry.id   AF-A0A370TER1-F1
#
_cell.length_a   1.000
_cell.length_b   1.000
_cell.length_c   1.000
_cell.angle_alpha   90.00
_cell.angle_beta   90.00
_cell.angle_gamma   90.00
#
_symmetry.space_group_name_H-M   'P 1'
#
loop_
_entity.id
_entity.type
_entity.pdbx_description
1 polymer ?
#
loop_
_entity_poly.entity_id
_entity_poly.type
_entity_poly.pdbx_seq_one_letter_code
_entity_poly.pdbx_strand_id
1 'polypeptide(L)'
;MASLGLHHETATNDEIAAYCSNPHHVPLGGAPYGNNVIKLSDKAVVKFGIGVTEEEAKSQRRAYELIDHSVVRVPSVYRFFTKEELGYIVMEYMEGRVLEPVEDPPLI
;
A
#
# COMPACT_ATOMS: atom_id res chain seq x y z
N MET A 1 -3.15 16.60 -16.65
CA MET A 1 -3.33 15.38 -17.46
C MET A 1 -3.61 14.24 -16.51
N ALA A 2 -4.80 13.67 -16.52
CA ALA A 2 -5.11 12.51 -15.68
C ALA A 2 -4.25 11.35 -16.15
N SER A 3 -3.32 10.89 -15.30
CA SER A 3 -2.68 9.59 -15.49
C SER A 3 -3.80 8.56 -15.53
N LEU A 4 -3.92 7.79 -16.61
CA LEU A 4 -4.81 6.61 -16.60
C LEU A 4 -4.26 5.64 -15.56
N GLY A 5 -4.79 5.71 -14.34
CA GLY A 5 -4.41 4.80 -13.26
C GLY A 5 -4.80 3.35 -13.62
N LEU A 6 -4.04 2.39 -13.12
CA LEU A 6 -4.36 0.98 -13.26
C LEU A 6 -5.59 0.64 -12.40
N HIS A 7 -6.65 0.13 -13.04
CA HIS A 7 -7.88 -0.28 -12.36
C HIS A 7 -7.66 -1.56 -11.56
N HIS A 8 -7.43 -1.41 -10.26
CA HIS A 8 -7.04 -2.51 -9.38
C HIS A 8 -8.06 -3.65 -9.29
N GLU A 9 -9.35 -3.43 -9.58
CA GLU A 9 -10.41 -4.45 -9.52
C GLU A 9 -10.35 -5.43 -10.70
N THR A 10 -10.00 -4.92 -11.89
CA THR A 10 -9.99 -5.71 -13.13
C THR A 10 -8.60 -6.12 -13.58
N ALA A 11 -7.56 -5.41 -13.14
CA ALA A 11 -6.18 -5.74 -13.45
C ALA A 11 -5.81 -7.12 -12.90
N THR A 12 -5.13 -7.91 -13.71
CA THR A 12 -4.53 -9.17 -13.31
C THR A 12 -3.36 -8.95 -12.37
N ASN A 13 -2.96 -9.99 -11.62
CA ASN A 13 -1.77 -9.95 -10.79
C ASN A 13 -0.50 -9.66 -11.61
N ASP A 14 -0.46 -10.15 -12.85
CA ASP A 14 0.66 -9.91 -13.76
C ASP A 14 0.77 -8.46 -14.21
N GLU A 15 -0.35 -7.83 -14.55
CA GLU A 15 -0.40 -6.40 -14.90
C GLU A 15 -0.01 -5.52 -13.71
N ILE A 16 -0.48 -5.84 -12.50
CA ILE A 16 -0.11 -5.12 -11.28
C ILE A 16 1.40 -5.24 -11.04
N ALA A 17 1.96 -6.45 -11.10
CA ALA A 17 3.38 -6.66 -10.87
C ALA A 17 4.24 -5.97 -11.94
N ALA A 18 3.87 -6.06 -13.21
CA ALA A 18 4.56 -5.35 -14.30
C ALA A 18 4.51 -3.82 -14.11
N TYR A 19 3.37 -3.30 -13.66
CA TYR A 19 3.24 -1.89 -13.30
C TYR A 19 4.17 -1.52 -12.14
N CYS A 20 4.26 -2.33 -11.08
CA CYS A 20 5.16 -2.09 -9.95
C CYS A 20 6.65 -2.11 -10.32
N SER A 21 7.05 -2.96 -11.26
CA SER A 21 8.44 -3.09 -11.71
C SER A 21 8.91 -1.93 -12.59
N ASN A 22 8.02 -1.01 -13.00
CA ASN A 22 8.40 0.14 -13.81
C ASN A 22 9.26 1.14 -12.98
N PRO A 23 10.53 1.37 -13.35
CA PRO A 23 11.44 2.24 -12.59
C PRO A 23 11.05 3.72 -12.65
N HIS A 24 10.13 4.12 -13.53
CA HIS A 24 9.64 5.49 -13.62
C HIS A 24 8.55 5.81 -12.58
N HIS A 25 8.05 4.83 -11.84
CA HIS A 25 7.11 5.09 -10.76
C HIS A 25 7.83 5.62 -9.53
N VAL A 26 7.36 6.76 -9.03
CA VAL A 26 7.82 7.34 -7.77
C VAL A 26 7.07 6.67 -6.63
N PRO A 27 7.75 5.98 -5.70
CA PRO A 27 7.10 5.40 -4.53
C PRO A 27 6.49 6.49 -3.65
N LEU A 28 5.29 6.25 -3.12
CA LEU A 28 4.67 7.08 -2.09
C LEU A 28 5.36 6.93 -0.73
N GLY A 29 5.99 5.77 -0.51
CA GLY A 29 6.67 5.41 0.72
C GLY A 29 7.42 4.10 0.55
N GLY A 30 8.33 3.84 1.48
CA GLY A 30 9.27 2.74 1.42
C GLY A 30 10.71 3.22 1.61
N ALA A 31 11.63 2.26 1.57
CA ALA A 31 13.06 2.53 1.60
C ALA A 31 13.71 2.00 0.31
N PRO A 32 14.82 2.59 -0.15
CA PRO A 32 15.63 1.99 -1.20
C PRO A 32 15.94 0.52 -0.86
N TYR A 33 15.70 -0.39 -1.79
CA TYR A 33 15.88 -1.85 -1.63
C TYR A 33 14.94 -2.54 -0.63
N GLY A 34 13.93 -1.83 -0.09
CA GLY A 34 12.91 -2.36 0.81
C GLY A 34 11.54 -2.51 0.15
N ASN A 35 10.51 -2.62 1.00
CA ASN A 35 9.12 -2.64 0.55
C ASN A 35 8.73 -1.26 0.02
N ASN A 36 8.11 -1.23 -1.16
CA ASN A 36 7.66 -0.01 -1.82
C ASN A 36 6.15 0.08 -1.80
N VAL A 37 5.62 1.31 -1.73
CA VAL A 37 4.20 1.61 -1.91
C VAL A 37 4.04 2.45 -3.17
N ILE A 38 3.33 1.93 -4.18
CA ILE A 38 3.08 2.62 -5.45
C ILE A 38 1.58 2.94 -5.57
N LYS A 39 1.27 4.14 -6.07
CA LYS A 39 -0.10 4.53 -6.41
C LYS A 39 -0.51 3.88 -7.73
N LEU A 40 -1.59 3.09 -7.70
CA LEU A 40 -2.19 2.51 -8.90
C LEU A 40 -3.21 3.47 -9.50
N SER A 41 -4.03 4.10 -8.66
CA SER A 41 -5.08 5.05 -9.04
C SER A 41 -5.43 5.95 -7.85
N ASP A 42 -6.39 6.86 -8.02
CA ASP A 42 -6.90 7.69 -6.91
C ASP A 42 -7.67 6.90 -5.85
N LYS A 43 -7.89 5.59 -6.07
CA LYS A 43 -8.58 4.71 -5.11
C LYS A 43 -7.68 3.64 -4.51
N ALA A 44 -6.53 3.36 -5.11
CA ALA A 44 -5.74 2.18 -4.74
C ALA A 44 -4.24 2.41 -4.79
N VAL A 45 -3.57 1.78 -3.83
CA VAL A 45 -2.12 1.60 -3.77
C VAL A 45 -1.79 0.12 -3.71
N VAL A 46 -0.52 -0.19 -4.00
CA VAL A 46 0.05 -1.51 -3.79
C VAL A 46 1.31 -1.38 -2.95
N LYS A 47 1.35 -2.08 -1.82
CA LYS A 47 2.59 -2.36 -1.10
C LYS A 47 3.18 -3.64 -1.66
N PHE A 48 4.45 -3.64 -2.02
CA PHE A 48 5.12 -4.83 -2.51
C PHE A 48 6.59 -4.88 -2.14
N GLY A 49 7.14 -6.09 -2.09
CA GLY A 49 8.55 -6.32 -1.79
C GLY A 49 8.81 -7.69 -1.18
N ILE A 50 10.08 -7.95 -0.91
CA ILE A 50 10.53 -9.16 -0.21
C ILE A 50 10.01 -9.11 1.23
N GLY A 51 9.35 -10.18 1.67
CA GLY A 51 8.82 -10.29 3.04
C GLY A 51 7.50 -9.55 3.28
N VAL A 52 6.84 -9.05 2.23
CA VAL A 52 5.41 -8.71 2.31
C VAL A 52 4.62 -10.02 2.33
N THR A 53 3.80 -10.24 3.36
CA THR A 53 3.16 -11.54 3.60
C THR A 53 1.64 -11.50 3.58
N GLU A 54 1.02 -12.68 3.46
CA GLU A 54 -0.43 -12.82 3.57
C GLU A 54 -0.92 -12.49 4.98
N GLU A 55 -0.12 -12.80 5.99
CA GLU A 55 -0.39 -12.50 7.40
C GLU A 55 -0.44 -11.00 7.66
N GLU A 56 0.38 -10.20 6.98
CA GLU A 56 0.29 -8.75 7.03
C GLU A 56 -1.07 -8.27 6.47
N ALA A 57 -1.46 -8.79 5.30
CA ALA A 57 -2.75 -8.47 4.69
C ALA A 57 -3.94 -8.87 5.57
N LYS A 58 -3.89 -10.06 6.18
CA LYS A 58 -4.92 -10.56 7.12
C LYS A 58 -4.98 -9.70 8.38
N SER A 59 -3.83 -9.36 8.96
CA SER A 59 -3.73 -8.48 10.12
C SER A 59 -4.33 -7.09 9.83
N GLN A 60 -4.03 -6.53 8.66
CA GLN A 60 -4.59 -5.23 8.24
C GLN A 60 -6.11 -5.30 8.03
N ARG A 61 -6.63 -6.35 7.38
CA ARG A 61 -8.10 -6.57 7.28
C ARG A 61 -8.74 -6.63 8.65
N ARG A 62 -8.10 -7.35 9.59
CA ARG A 62 -8.62 -7.48 10.95
C ARG A 62 -8.62 -6.15 11.69
N ALA A 63 -7.59 -5.32 11.51
CA ALA A 63 -7.54 -3.97 12.07
C ALA A 63 -8.65 -3.09 11.49
N TYR A 64 -8.90 -3.16 10.18
CA TYR A 64 -10.01 -2.46 9.54
C TYR A 64 -11.36 -2.83 10.18
N GLU A 65 -11.63 -4.11 10.37
CA GLU A 65 -12.89 -4.59 10.97
C GLU A 65 -13.10 -4.20 12.43
N LEU A 66 -12.02 -4.00 13.20
CA LEU A 66 -12.08 -3.82 14.66
C LEU A 66 -12.12 -2.35 15.10
N ILE A 67 -11.60 -1.44 14.28
CA ILE A 67 -11.43 -0.03 14.67
C ILE A 67 -12.69 0.78 14.35
N ASP A 68 -13.02 1.73 15.22
CA ASP A 68 -14.01 2.75 14.91
C ASP A 68 -13.48 3.73 13.85
N HIS A 69 -13.98 3.59 12.62
CA HIS A 69 -13.59 4.42 11.48
C HIS A 69 -13.98 5.90 11.60
N SER A 70 -14.85 6.28 12.55
CA SER A 70 -15.12 7.69 12.84
C SER A 70 -13.98 8.35 13.63
N VAL A 71 -13.15 7.55 14.29
CA VAL A 71 -12.00 8.01 15.08
C VAL A 71 -10.71 7.85 14.29
N VAL A 72 -10.43 6.65 13.76
CA VAL A 72 -9.23 6.35 12.96
C VAL A 72 -9.60 5.50 11.76
N ARG A 73 -9.15 5.92 10.58
CA ARG A 73 -9.32 5.14 9.34
C ARG A 73 -8.09 4.29 9.06
N VAL A 74 -8.32 3.03 8.72
CA VAL A 74 -7.31 2.10 8.21
C VAL A 74 -7.65 1.82 6.73
N PRO A 75 -6.68 1.68 5.82
CA PRO A 75 -6.96 1.30 4.44
C PRO A 75 -7.59 -0.10 4.37
N SER A 76 -8.67 -0.25 3.60
CA SER A 76 -9.23 -1.57 3.30
C SER A 76 -8.33 -2.36 2.34
N VAL A 77 -8.11 -3.66 2.62
CA VAL A 77 -7.31 -4.54 1.75
C VAL A 77 -8.19 -5.19 0.70
N TYR A 78 -7.91 -4.91 -0.57
CA TYR A 78 -8.64 -5.46 -1.71
C TYR A 78 -8.16 -6.86 -2.08
N ARG A 79 -6.83 -7.06 -2.19
CA ARG A 79 -6.26 -8.38 -2.51
C ARG A 79 -4.83 -8.53 -2.00
N PHE A 80 -4.47 -9.78 -1.75
CA PHE A 80 -3.08 -10.20 -1.56
C PHE A 80 -2.74 -11.23 -2.63
N PHE A 81 -1.51 -11.18 -3.16
CA PHE A 81 -0.95 -12.24 -3.99
C PHE A 81 0.57 -12.24 -3.90
N THR A 82 1.18 -13.34 -4.34
CA THR A 82 2.62 -13.46 -4.54
C THR A 82 2.92 -13.62 -6.02
N LYS A 83 4.06 -13.10 -6.44
CA LYS A 83 4.63 -13.37 -7.77
C LYS A 83 6.14 -13.38 -7.63
N GLU A 84 6.76 -14.46 -8.13
CA GLU A 84 8.16 -14.77 -7.89
C GLU A 84 8.43 -14.81 -6.37
N GLU A 85 9.40 -14.03 -5.88
CA GLU A 85 9.75 -13.95 -4.45
C GLU A 85 9.11 -12.73 -3.74
N LEU A 86 8.22 -12.00 -4.43
CA LEU A 86 7.62 -10.77 -3.93
C LEU A 86 6.16 -10.99 -3.51
N GLY A 87 5.81 -10.42 -2.35
CA GLY A 87 4.42 -10.28 -1.93
C GLY A 87 3.84 -8.94 -2.35
N TYR A 88 2.54 -8.91 -2.60
CA TYR A 88 1.79 -7.73 -3.03
C TYR A 88 0.51 -7.60 -2.22
N ILE A 89 0.32 -6.45 -1.58
CA ILE A 89 -0.93 -6.07 -0.89
C ILE A 89 -1.51 -4.89 -1.64
N VAL A 90 -2.66 -5.10 -2.28
CA VAL A 90 -3.41 -4.05 -2.95
C VAL A 90 -4.51 -3.58 -2.01
N MET A 91 -4.52 -2.28 -1.72
CA MET A 91 -5.34 -1.69 -0.68
C MET A 91 -5.78 -0.27 -1.06
N GLU A 92 -6.73 0.25 -0.29
CA GLU A 92 -7.27 1.60 -0.44
C GLU A 92 -6.16 2.66 -0.42
N TYR A 93 -6.21 3.61 -1.36
CA TYR A 93 -5.42 4.82 -1.27
C TYR A 93 -6.09 5.79 -0.30
N MET A 94 -5.36 6.15 0.76
CA MET A 94 -5.82 7.13 1.73
C MET A 94 -5.37 8.52 1.33
N GLU A 95 -6.32 9.36 0.93
CA GLU A 95 -6.06 10.79 0.74
C GLU A 95 -5.84 11.47 2.10
N GLY A 96 -4.79 12.27 2.17
CA GLY A 96 -4.44 13.01 3.38
C GLY A 96 -3.04 13.61 3.32
N ARG A 97 -2.65 14.24 4.43
CA ARG A 97 -1.31 14.79 4.64
C ARG A 97 -0.57 13.91 5.64
N VAL A 98 0.68 13.57 5.34
CA VAL A 98 1.60 12.98 6.33
C VAL A 98 1.87 14.04 7.40
N LEU A 99 1.50 13.74 8.63
CA LEU A 99 1.88 14.56 9.78
C LEU A 99 3.35 14.27 10.08
N GLU A 100 4.14 15.33 10.26
CA GLU A 100 5.52 15.18 10.71
C GLU A 100 5.53 14.53 12.11
N PRO A 101 6.58 13.75 12.44
CA PRO A 101 6.70 13.16 13.75
C PRO A 101 6.54 14.24 14.82
N VAL A 102 5.72 13.98 15.84
CA VAL A 102 5.78 14.78 17.06
C VAL A 102 7.17 14.51 17.65
N GLU A 103 8.00 15.55 17.81
CA GLU A 103 9.27 15.38 18.51
C GLU A 103 8.98 14.74 19.87
N ASP A 104 9.61 13.59 20.14
CA ASP A 104 9.53 13.01 21.47
C ASP A 104 10.03 14.08 22.45
N PRO A 105 9.27 14.41 23.52
CA PRO A 105 9.78 15.33 24.53
C PRO A 105 11.12 14.78 25.04
N PRO A 106 12.15 15.64 25.21
CA PRO A 106 13.44 15.18 25.69
C PRO A 106 13.25 14.40 26.98
N LEU A 107 13.85 13.21 27.05
CA LEU A 107 13.88 12.40 28.26
C LEU A 107 14.55 13.25 29.36
N ILE A 108 13.76 13.72 30.33
CA ILE A 108 14.23 14.44 31.52
C ILE A 108 14.68 13.41 32.56
#